data_AF-A0A6P4ZAG5-F1
#
_entry.id   AF-A0A6P4ZAG5-F1
#
_cell.length_a   1.000
_cell.length_b   1.000
_cell.length_c   1.000
_cell.angle_alpha   90.00
_cell.angle_beta   90.00
_cell.angle_gamma   90.00
#
_symmetry.space_group_name_H-M   'P 1'
#
loop_
_entity.id
_entity.type
_entity.pdbx_description
1 polymer ?
#
loop_
_entity_poly.entity_id
_entity_poly.type
_entity_poly.pdbx_seq_one_letter_code
_entity_poly.pdbx_strand_id
1 'polypeptide(L)'
;MAQGDPRKWNMPGWRIEQRYANRVLIGNWSEERYQFEKGRYRHTSTHRLDFRDWKGHKPDITIRRAALQRNEGLPKSLVFDHHGKHYSNNMISWYDQQFNKRELDEGTLPKLRSWDSHRLAWAPEKSDYPLQGNSTNWGLYPKLQEKWRKQNETLTGEYNTIYNSSWVQHPTEAMSFRKYATPKPISSHLHQPNKVNKDLTLRSVSLLRNGAAPPESAAMTGYIKPMAQPAGLQLAVGSAMGDAKMERVATVA
;
A
#
# COMPACT_ATOMS: atom_id res chain seq x y z
N MET A 1 47.36 -30.79 -70.53
CA MET A 1 46.92 -29.79 -69.53
C MET A 1 47.37 -28.41 -70.00
N ALA A 2 46.47 -27.58 -70.55
CA ALA A 2 46.84 -26.25 -71.11
C ALA A 2 45.71 -25.19 -70.98
N GLN A 3 44.59 -25.52 -70.34
CA GLN A 3 43.40 -24.65 -70.34
C GLN A 3 43.35 -23.64 -69.19
N GLY A 4 44.26 -23.70 -68.21
CA GLY A 4 44.20 -22.91 -66.98
C GLY A 4 45.22 -21.79 -66.81
N ASP A 5 46.15 -21.57 -67.75
CA ASP A 5 47.17 -20.51 -67.60
C ASP A 5 46.66 -19.16 -68.12
N PRO A 6 46.50 -18.11 -67.28
CA PRO A 6 46.10 -16.78 -67.72
C PRO A 6 47.12 -16.14 -68.69
N ARG A 7 48.36 -16.63 -68.74
CA ARG A 7 49.37 -16.18 -69.73
C ARG A 7 49.10 -16.71 -71.14
N LYS A 8 48.25 -17.74 -71.31
CA LYS A 8 47.94 -18.33 -72.63
C LYS A 8 47.30 -17.31 -73.59
N TRP A 9 46.54 -16.36 -73.05
CA TRP A 9 45.89 -15.29 -73.82
C TRP A 9 46.85 -14.19 -74.25
N ASN A 10 48.04 -14.12 -73.64
CA ASN A 10 49.12 -13.21 -74.00
C ASN A 10 50.23 -13.93 -74.80
N MET A 11 50.07 -15.20 -75.14
CA MET A 11 50.99 -15.91 -76.03
C MET A 11 50.65 -15.57 -77.49
N PRO A 12 51.65 -15.25 -78.34
CA PRO A 12 51.38 -14.99 -79.75
C PRO A 12 50.85 -16.26 -80.42
N GLY A 13 49.59 -16.24 -80.86
CA GLY A 13 49.01 -17.29 -81.69
C GLY A 13 49.51 -17.20 -83.14
N TRP A 14 49.11 -18.16 -83.98
CA TRP A 14 49.49 -18.22 -85.42
C TRP A 14 48.96 -17.04 -86.26
N ARG A 15 48.06 -16.22 -85.70
CA ARG A 15 47.68 -14.90 -86.20
C ARG A 15 48.18 -13.83 -85.23
N ILE A 16 49.29 -13.19 -85.56
CA ILE A 16 49.83 -12.06 -84.81
C ILE A 16 49.29 -10.80 -85.49
N GLU A 17 48.28 -10.18 -84.90
CA GLU A 17 47.83 -8.85 -85.31
C GLU A 17 48.81 -7.81 -84.78
N GLN A 18 49.28 -6.91 -85.66
CA GLN A 18 50.13 -5.81 -85.25
C GLN A 18 49.33 -4.87 -84.34
N ARG A 19 49.85 -4.60 -83.13
CA ARG A 19 49.24 -3.64 -82.21
C ARG A 19 49.72 -2.25 -82.57
N TYR A 20 48.78 -1.35 -82.81
CA TYR A 20 49.03 0.04 -83.12
C TYR A 20 48.62 0.93 -81.94
N ALA A 21 49.15 2.15 -81.86
CA ALA A 21 48.69 3.12 -80.85
C ALA A 21 47.21 3.50 -81.10
N ASN A 22 46.46 3.82 -80.05
CA ASN A 22 45.00 4.13 -80.10
C ASN A 22 44.62 5.31 -81.05
N ARG A 23 45.60 6.00 -81.63
CA ARG A 23 45.41 7.04 -82.66
C ARG A 23 45.20 6.45 -84.06
N VAL A 24 45.67 5.23 -84.30
CA VAL A 24 45.56 4.53 -85.58
C VAL A 24 44.19 3.87 -85.66
N LEU A 25 43.47 4.11 -86.77
CA LEU A 25 42.08 3.67 -86.97
C LEU A 25 42.01 2.21 -87.45
N ILE A 26 42.66 1.30 -86.72
CA ILE A 26 42.78 -0.13 -87.06
C ILE A 26 42.36 -0.96 -85.85
N GLY A 27 41.65 -2.06 -86.11
CA GLY A 27 41.16 -2.95 -85.06
C GLY A 27 40.16 -2.25 -84.15
N ASN A 28 40.27 -2.46 -82.84
CA ASN A 28 39.32 -1.99 -81.83
C ASN A 28 39.54 -0.53 -81.38
N TRP A 29 40.07 0.30 -82.29
CA TRP A 29 40.55 1.65 -81.99
C TRP A 29 39.49 2.57 -81.32
N SER A 30 38.21 2.37 -81.65
CA SER A 30 37.11 3.15 -81.10
C SER A 30 36.84 2.78 -79.65
N GLU A 31 36.72 1.48 -79.34
CA GLU A 31 36.47 1.01 -77.98
C GLU A 31 37.63 1.35 -77.03
N GLU A 32 38.87 1.23 -77.49
CA GLU A 32 40.05 1.57 -76.68
C GLU A 32 40.14 3.07 -76.31
N ARG A 33 39.45 3.97 -77.03
CA ARG A 33 39.34 5.39 -76.64
C ARG A 33 38.17 5.67 -75.70
N TYR A 34 37.13 4.86 -75.71
CA TYR A 34 35.95 5.03 -74.85
C TYR A 34 36.09 4.33 -73.50
N GLN A 35 37.31 3.97 -73.10
CA GLN A 35 37.54 3.38 -71.78
C GLN A 35 37.10 4.36 -70.68
N PHE A 36 36.01 4.02 -70.00
CA PHE A 36 35.41 4.88 -68.99
C PHE A 36 36.33 5.03 -67.78
N GLU A 37 36.86 6.23 -67.56
CA GLU A 37 37.53 6.58 -66.32
C GLU A 37 36.48 6.71 -65.21
N LYS A 38 36.38 5.67 -64.36
CA LYS A 38 35.51 5.72 -63.19
C LYS A 38 36.02 6.77 -62.22
N GLY A 39 35.39 7.95 -62.27
CA GLY A 39 35.65 9.03 -61.30
C GLY A 39 35.40 8.59 -59.86
N ARG A 40 36.02 9.28 -58.89
CA ARG A 40 35.83 9.04 -57.45
C ARG A 40 34.47 9.54 -56.93
N TYR A 41 33.39 9.32 -57.68
CA TYR A 41 32.05 9.72 -57.28
C TYR A 41 31.46 8.72 -56.28
N ARG A 42 30.96 9.21 -55.15
CA ARG A 42 30.23 8.43 -54.15
C ARG A 42 28.77 8.82 -54.21
N HIS A 43 27.91 7.89 -54.60
CA HIS A 43 26.46 8.07 -54.52
C HIS A 43 26.03 8.21 -53.05
N THR A 44 25.08 9.10 -52.79
CA THR A 44 24.47 9.30 -51.48
C THR A 44 22.95 9.22 -51.63
N SER A 45 22.24 8.83 -50.57
CA SER A 45 20.78 8.85 -50.57
C SER A 45 20.25 10.28 -50.48
N THR A 46 19.04 10.50 -51.00
CA THR A 46 18.30 11.76 -50.85
C THR A 46 18.11 12.12 -49.38
N HIS A 47 17.74 11.14 -48.54
CA HIS A 47 17.67 11.33 -47.09
C HIS A 47 18.97 11.89 -46.50
N ARG A 48 20.15 11.43 -46.93
CA ARG A 48 21.43 11.92 -46.40
C ARG A 48 21.80 13.32 -46.90
N LEU A 49 21.22 13.76 -48.01
CA LEU A 49 21.35 15.15 -48.50
C LEU A 49 20.37 16.09 -47.76
N ASP A 50 19.13 15.63 -47.58
CA ASP A 50 18.04 16.45 -47.02
C ASP A 50 18.07 16.50 -45.49
N PHE A 51 18.37 15.37 -44.85
CA PHE A 51 18.49 15.30 -43.40
C PHE A 51 19.87 15.76 -42.96
N ARG A 52 19.89 16.88 -42.25
CA ARG A 52 21.05 17.34 -41.50
C ARG A 52 20.83 17.01 -40.03
N ASP A 53 21.83 16.46 -39.36
CA ASP A 53 21.75 16.23 -37.91
C ASP A 53 22.19 17.49 -37.18
N TRP A 54 21.23 18.24 -36.62
CA TRP A 54 21.54 19.37 -35.73
C TRP A 54 21.84 18.84 -34.33
N LYS A 55 23.11 18.49 -34.10
CA LYS A 55 23.59 18.03 -32.79
C LYS A 55 23.25 19.05 -31.70
N GLY A 56 22.49 18.61 -30.70
CA GLY A 56 22.07 19.45 -29.57
C GLY A 56 20.76 20.22 -29.79
N HIS A 57 20.12 20.10 -30.96
CA HIS A 57 18.79 20.66 -31.18
C HIS A 57 17.76 19.86 -30.37
N LYS A 58 17.14 20.51 -29.38
CA LYS A 58 16.00 19.98 -28.64
C LYS A 58 14.73 20.54 -29.27
N PRO A 59 13.67 19.73 -29.48
CA PRO A 59 12.38 20.25 -29.91
C PRO A 59 11.87 21.26 -28.88
N ASP A 60 11.19 22.31 -29.35
CA ASP A 60 10.62 23.34 -28.48
C ASP A 60 9.67 22.71 -27.45
N ILE A 61 9.95 22.98 -26.18
CA ILE A 61 9.19 22.49 -25.03
C ILE A 61 7.75 23.00 -25.09
N THR A 62 7.53 24.21 -25.60
CA THR A 62 6.21 24.84 -25.71
C THR A 62 5.34 24.08 -26.71
N ILE A 63 5.88 23.82 -27.91
CA ILE A 63 5.20 23.03 -28.95
C ILE A 63 4.89 21.62 -28.44
N ARG A 64 5.83 20.98 -27.75
CA ARG A 64 5.63 19.64 -27.18
C ARG A 64 4.53 19.62 -26.11
N ARG A 65 4.52 20.58 -25.19
CA ARG A 65 3.49 20.69 -24.15
C ARG A 65 2.12 20.95 -24.77
N ALA A 66 2.02 21.84 -25.74
CA ALA A 66 0.77 22.12 -26.45
C ALA A 66 0.24 20.88 -27.19
N ALA A 67 1.11 20.09 -27.81
CA ALA A 67 0.72 18.84 -28.45
C ALA A 67 0.23 17.79 -27.43
N LEU A 68 0.88 17.68 -26.27
CA LEU A 68 0.44 16.79 -25.19
C LEU A 68 -0.93 17.22 -24.65
N GLN A 69 -1.14 18.51 -24.37
CA GLN A 69 -2.44 19.02 -23.91
C GLN A 69 -3.57 18.80 -24.91
N ARG A 70 -3.31 18.87 -26.22
CA ARG A 70 -4.33 18.53 -27.23
C ARG A 70 -4.70 17.05 -27.22
N ASN A 71 -3.78 16.18 -26.78
CA ASN A 71 -3.99 14.75 -26.65
C ASN A 71 -4.59 14.36 -25.28
N GLU A 72 -4.58 15.26 -24.29
CA GLU A 72 -5.36 15.13 -23.07
C GLU A 72 -6.84 15.29 -23.46
N GLY A 73 -7.50 14.16 -23.73
CA GLY A 73 -8.89 14.13 -24.18
C GLY A 73 -9.88 14.73 -23.17
N LEU A 74 -11.17 14.62 -23.47
CA LEU A 74 -12.21 15.18 -22.60
C LEU A 74 -12.26 14.43 -21.25
N PRO A 75 -12.39 15.13 -20.10
CA PRO A 75 -12.58 14.46 -18.82
C PRO A 75 -13.86 13.63 -18.80
N LYS A 76 -13.81 12.48 -18.11
CA LYS A 76 -14.93 11.54 -17.95
C LYS A 76 -16.23 12.24 -17.53
N SER A 77 -16.14 13.20 -16.62
CA SER A 77 -17.29 13.95 -16.11
C SER A 77 -18.08 14.64 -17.22
N LEU A 78 -17.41 15.19 -18.24
CA LEU A 78 -18.10 15.86 -19.35
C LEU A 78 -18.76 14.88 -20.34
N VAL A 79 -18.29 13.64 -20.38
CA VAL A 79 -18.85 12.61 -21.27
C VAL A 79 -20.02 11.88 -20.61
N PHE A 80 -19.94 11.62 -19.30
CA PHE A 80 -20.85 10.70 -18.61
C PHE A 80 -21.76 11.36 -17.55
N ASP A 81 -21.48 12.59 -17.10
CA ASP A 81 -22.34 13.23 -16.10
C ASP A 81 -23.54 13.89 -16.78
N HIS A 82 -24.74 13.33 -16.61
CA HIS A 82 -25.97 13.85 -17.22
C HIS A 82 -26.63 15.00 -16.43
N HIS A 83 -26.45 15.02 -15.11
CA HIS A 83 -27.11 15.99 -14.22
C HIS A 83 -26.13 16.55 -13.17
N GLY A 84 -24.87 16.75 -13.58
CA GLY A 84 -23.80 17.14 -12.67
C GLY A 84 -23.72 16.21 -11.46
N LYS A 85 -23.72 16.78 -10.25
CA LYS A 85 -23.59 16.03 -8.99
C LYS A 85 -24.93 15.53 -8.40
N HIS A 86 -26.06 15.68 -9.10
CA HIS A 86 -27.37 15.28 -8.56
C HIS A 86 -27.49 13.77 -8.30
N TYR A 87 -26.67 12.91 -8.90
CA TYR A 87 -26.73 11.46 -8.70
C TYR A 87 -25.44 10.89 -8.11
N SER A 88 -24.54 11.73 -7.59
CA SER A 88 -23.23 11.27 -7.09
C SER A 88 -23.29 10.57 -5.74
N ASN A 89 -24.35 10.79 -4.94
CA ASN A 89 -24.47 10.28 -3.57
C ASN A 89 -25.54 9.19 -3.41
N ASN A 90 -25.74 8.36 -4.44
CA ASN A 90 -26.75 7.32 -4.45
C ASN A 90 -26.20 6.02 -3.84
N MET A 91 -25.78 6.07 -2.57
CA MET A 91 -25.11 4.98 -1.87
C MET A 91 -26.05 4.07 -1.08
N ILE A 92 -27.37 4.30 -1.17
CA ILE A 92 -28.40 3.59 -0.42
C ILE A 92 -29.16 2.68 -1.39
N SER A 93 -29.26 1.40 -1.04
CA SER A 93 -30.10 0.45 -1.76
C SER A 93 -31.51 0.43 -1.19
N TRP A 94 -32.49 0.03 -2.01
CA TRP A 94 -33.87 -0.20 -1.55
C TRP A 94 -33.96 -1.17 -0.37
N TYR A 95 -33.09 -2.18 -0.34
CA TYR A 95 -33.00 -3.12 0.78
C TYR A 95 -32.56 -2.43 2.07
N ASP A 96 -31.51 -1.62 2.03
CA ASP A 96 -30.99 -0.87 3.17
C ASP A 96 -32.04 0.11 3.72
N GLN A 97 -32.77 0.79 2.83
CA GLN A 97 -33.86 1.70 3.19
C GLN A 97 -35.00 0.97 3.91
N GLN A 98 -35.50 -0.13 3.34
CA GLN A 98 -36.67 -0.83 3.87
C GLN A 98 -36.35 -1.59 5.16
N PHE A 99 -35.22 -2.28 5.22
CA PHE A 99 -34.86 -3.11 6.38
C PHE A 99 -34.50 -2.27 7.59
N ASN A 100 -33.72 -1.20 7.39
CA ASN A 100 -33.33 -0.29 8.48
C ASN A 100 -34.39 0.78 8.77
N LYS A 101 -35.56 0.72 8.12
CA LYS A 101 -36.68 1.66 8.33
C LYS A 101 -36.28 3.14 8.23
N ARG A 102 -35.30 3.45 7.37
CA ARG A 102 -34.75 4.81 7.21
C ARG A 102 -35.81 5.85 6.85
N GLU A 103 -36.89 5.45 6.17
CA GLU A 103 -38.02 6.32 5.85
C GLU A 103 -38.73 6.91 7.08
N LEU A 104 -38.73 6.18 8.20
CA LEU A 104 -39.33 6.63 9.45
C LEU A 104 -38.39 7.56 10.20
N ASP A 105 -37.09 7.22 10.21
CA ASP A 105 -36.08 7.88 11.05
C ASP A 105 -35.47 9.13 10.39
N GLU A 106 -35.14 9.05 9.09
CA GLU A 106 -34.55 10.15 8.29
C GLU A 106 -35.64 10.98 7.58
N GLY A 107 -36.87 10.84 8.05
CA GLY A 107 -38.15 11.19 7.43
C GLY A 107 -38.36 12.65 7.05
N THR A 108 -37.59 13.14 6.08
CA THR A 108 -38.08 14.16 5.16
C THR A 108 -38.89 13.41 4.12
N LEU A 109 -40.16 13.16 4.43
CA LEU A 109 -41.09 12.54 3.49
C LEU A 109 -40.96 13.28 2.15
N PRO A 110 -40.80 12.58 1.01
CA PRO A 110 -40.76 13.26 -0.27
C PRO A 110 -42.01 14.13 -0.39
N LYS A 111 -41.82 15.36 -0.89
CA LYS A 111 -42.89 16.34 -1.09
C LYS A 111 -44.08 15.61 -1.75
N LEU A 112 -45.28 15.74 -1.16
CA LEU A 112 -46.49 15.01 -1.53
C LEU A 112 -46.55 14.76 -3.05
N ARG A 113 -46.53 13.49 -3.44
CA ARG A 113 -46.75 13.03 -4.82
C ARG A 113 -47.97 13.71 -5.42
N SER A 114 -47.88 14.15 -6.67
CA SER A 114 -49.03 14.68 -7.43
C SER A 114 -49.54 13.64 -8.41
N TRP A 115 -50.85 13.59 -8.65
CA TRP A 115 -51.41 12.75 -9.72
C TRP A 115 -51.07 13.37 -11.08
N ASP A 116 -50.27 12.66 -11.88
CA ASP A 116 -49.99 13.04 -13.27
C ASP A 116 -51.05 12.41 -14.17
N SER A 117 -51.96 13.24 -14.68
CA SER A 117 -53.04 12.78 -15.55
C SER A 117 -52.58 12.25 -16.91
N HIS A 118 -51.40 12.66 -17.38
CA HIS A 118 -50.85 12.18 -18.66
C HIS A 118 -50.23 10.80 -18.51
N ARG A 119 -49.58 10.53 -17.38
CA ARG A 119 -49.02 9.21 -17.05
C ARG A 119 -50.01 8.28 -16.37
N LEU A 120 -51.17 8.79 -15.93
CA LEU A 120 -52.14 8.07 -15.11
C LEU A 120 -51.49 7.42 -13.87
N ALA A 121 -50.52 8.13 -13.28
CA ALA A 121 -49.69 7.64 -12.19
C ALA A 121 -49.38 8.77 -11.21
N TRP A 122 -49.02 8.39 -9.98
CA TRP A 122 -48.51 9.35 -9.01
C TRP A 122 -47.04 9.68 -9.32
N ALA A 123 -46.74 10.94 -9.63
CA ALA A 123 -45.40 11.41 -9.96
C ALA A 123 -44.84 12.40 -8.91
N PRO A 124 -43.53 12.37 -8.63
CA PRO A 124 -42.60 11.29 -9.00
C PRO A 124 -42.95 9.98 -8.28
N GLU A 125 -42.70 8.84 -8.91
CA GLU A 125 -42.78 7.56 -8.21
C GLU A 125 -41.70 7.51 -7.13
N LYS A 126 -41.89 6.64 -6.13
CA LYS A 126 -40.88 6.40 -5.09
C LYS A 126 -39.53 5.99 -5.71
N SER A 127 -39.59 5.22 -6.80
CA SER A 127 -38.49 4.76 -7.65
C SER A 127 -37.77 5.86 -8.41
N ASP A 128 -38.48 6.95 -8.76
CA ASP A 128 -37.97 7.99 -9.67
C ASP A 128 -37.00 8.95 -8.97
N TYR A 129 -37.10 9.05 -7.64
CA TYR A 129 -36.19 9.90 -6.87
C TYR A 129 -35.02 9.07 -6.32
N PRO A 130 -33.78 9.36 -6.74
CA PRO A 130 -32.63 8.64 -6.23
C PRO A 130 -32.49 8.86 -4.72
N LEU A 131 -32.32 7.77 -3.97
CA LEU A 131 -32.06 7.86 -2.54
C LEU A 131 -30.65 8.40 -2.32
N GLN A 132 -30.57 9.61 -1.78
CA GLN A 132 -29.31 10.25 -1.46
C GLN A 132 -29.01 10.11 0.01
N GLY A 133 -27.76 9.78 0.34
CA GLY A 133 -27.32 9.75 1.72
C GLY A 133 -26.18 8.78 1.96
N ASN A 134 -25.72 8.74 3.20
CA ASN A 134 -24.67 7.84 3.62
C ASN A 134 -25.23 6.44 3.88
N SER A 135 -24.54 5.41 3.38
CA SER A 135 -24.89 4.01 3.67
C SER A 135 -24.78 3.69 5.17
N THR A 136 -25.61 2.76 5.67
CA THR A 136 -25.66 2.39 7.10
C THR A 136 -24.32 1.85 7.61
N ASN A 137 -23.54 1.23 6.72
CA ASN A 137 -22.19 0.73 6.94
C ASN A 137 -21.98 -0.20 8.16
N TRP A 138 -22.98 -0.53 8.98
CA TRP A 138 -23.00 -1.46 10.13
C TRP A 138 -21.68 -1.60 10.93
N GLY A 139 -20.90 -0.51 11.07
CA GLY A 139 -19.57 -0.55 11.67
C GLY A 139 -18.47 -1.28 10.86
N LEU A 140 -18.72 -1.66 9.62
CA LEU A 140 -17.74 -2.24 8.70
C LEU A 140 -16.58 -1.27 8.43
N TYR A 141 -16.89 -0.02 8.11
CA TYR A 141 -15.87 1.02 7.87
C TYR A 141 -14.92 1.20 9.06
N PRO A 142 -15.39 1.46 10.31
CA PRO A 142 -14.49 1.60 11.44
C PRO A 142 -13.71 0.31 11.74
N LYS A 143 -14.32 -0.87 11.56
CA LYS A 143 -13.62 -2.16 11.71
C LYS A 143 -12.48 -2.34 10.71
N LEU A 144 -12.69 -1.97 9.45
CA LEU A 144 -11.64 -2.03 8.42
C LEU A 144 -10.56 -0.98 8.67
N GLN A 145 -10.94 0.22 9.09
CA GLN A 145 -10.00 1.28 9.44
C GLN A 145 -9.09 0.86 10.58
N GLU A 146 -9.63 0.25 11.63
CA GLU A 146 -8.85 -0.29 12.75
C GLU A 146 -7.92 -1.41 12.28
N LYS A 147 -8.41 -2.31 11.41
CA LYS A 147 -7.59 -3.37 10.81
C LYS A 147 -6.40 -2.81 10.04
N TRP A 148 -6.61 -1.81 9.18
CA TRP A 148 -5.54 -1.17 8.42
C TRP A 148 -4.56 -0.41 9.32
N ARG A 149 -5.06 0.25 10.37
CA ARG A 149 -4.21 0.90 11.37
C ARG A 149 -3.28 -0.14 12.04
N LYS A 150 -3.83 -1.26 12.50
CA LYS A 150 -3.04 -2.37 13.08
C LYS A 150 -2.02 -2.93 12.08
N GLN A 151 -2.38 -3.07 10.80
CA GLN A 151 -1.45 -3.52 9.77
C GLN A 151 -0.29 -2.56 9.56
N ASN A 152 -0.57 -1.26 9.48
CA ASN A 152 0.48 -0.23 9.38
C ASN A 152 1.38 -0.21 10.62
N GLU A 153 0.82 -0.39 11.82
CA GLU A 153 1.60 -0.49 13.06
C GLU A 153 2.47 -1.76 13.08
N THR A 154 1.98 -2.90 12.60
CA THR A 154 2.76 -4.15 12.55
C THR A 154 3.92 -4.14 11.56
N LEU A 155 3.89 -3.27 10.53
CA LEU A 155 5.02 -3.08 9.62
C LEU A 155 6.24 -2.43 10.30
N THR A 156 6.07 -1.88 11.51
CA THR A 156 7.13 -1.19 12.25
C THR A 156 8.10 -2.14 12.98
N GLY A 157 7.94 -3.47 12.85
CA GLY A 157 8.79 -4.45 13.53
C GLY A 157 8.96 -5.74 12.74
N GLU A 158 9.88 -5.74 11.77
CA GLU A 158 10.26 -6.86 10.90
C GLU A 158 10.70 -8.13 11.65
N TYR A 159 10.92 -8.03 12.97
CA TYR A 159 11.43 -9.11 13.83
C TYR A 159 10.48 -9.49 14.99
N ASN A 160 9.18 -9.22 14.88
CA ASN A 160 8.21 -9.71 15.88
C ASN A 160 7.70 -11.11 15.53
N THR A 161 8.04 -12.11 16.34
CA THR A 161 7.49 -13.45 16.20
C THR A 161 6.04 -13.49 16.69
N ILE A 162 5.24 -14.43 16.16
CA ILE A 162 3.86 -14.67 16.62
C ILE A 162 3.84 -15.01 18.13
N TYR A 163 4.87 -15.68 18.62
CA TYR A 163 5.01 -15.97 20.04
C TYR A 163 5.16 -14.70 20.88
N ASN A 164 6.02 -13.76 20.46
CA ASN A 164 6.24 -12.51 21.18
C ASN A 164 4.98 -11.62 21.20
N SER A 165 4.18 -11.62 20.12
CA SER A 165 2.96 -10.80 20.03
C SER A 165 1.74 -11.40 20.74
N SER A 166 1.69 -12.73 20.87
CA SER A 166 0.60 -13.44 21.57
C SER A 166 0.88 -13.71 23.05
N TRP A 167 2.14 -13.58 23.48
CA TRP A 167 2.52 -13.77 24.87
C TRP A 167 2.01 -12.60 25.72
N VAL A 168 1.07 -12.91 26.61
CA VAL A 168 0.63 -11.96 27.63
C VAL A 168 1.62 -12.02 28.79
N GLN A 169 2.33 -10.93 29.06
CA GLN A 169 3.19 -10.84 30.23
C GLN A 169 2.33 -10.96 31.50
N HIS A 170 2.53 -12.04 32.27
CA HIS A 170 1.83 -12.21 33.53
C HIS A 170 2.18 -11.08 34.50
N PRO A 171 1.22 -10.59 35.29
CA PRO A 171 1.49 -9.55 36.27
C PRO A 171 2.61 -10.02 37.20
N THR A 172 3.58 -9.15 37.45
CA THR A 172 4.78 -9.49 38.24
C THR A 172 4.43 -9.94 39.65
N GLU A 173 3.29 -9.45 40.16
CA GLU A 173 2.71 -9.83 41.45
C GLU A 173 2.36 -11.31 41.53
N ALA A 174 1.90 -11.93 40.42
CA ALA A 174 1.65 -13.37 40.37
C ALA A 174 2.93 -14.21 40.40
N MET A 175 4.08 -13.61 40.07
CA MET A 175 5.40 -14.24 40.19
C MET A 175 6.04 -14.03 41.56
N SER A 176 5.38 -13.32 42.48
CA SER A 176 5.88 -13.15 43.84
C SER A 176 5.66 -14.42 44.67
N PHE A 177 6.69 -15.28 44.73
CA PHE A 177 6.69 -16.38 45.67
C PHE A 177 6.91 -15.83 47.09
N ARG A 178 5.99 -16.14 48.01
CA ARG A 178 6.13 -15.78 49.43
C ARG A 178 7.34 -16.51 50.01
N LYS A 179 8.48 -15.82 50.13
CA LYS A 179 9.67 -16.34 50.79
C LYS A 179 9.43 -16.32 52.29
N TYR A 180 9.18 -17.48 52.90
CA TYR A 180 9.09 -17.61 54.34
C TYR A 180 10.51 -17.63 54.93
N ALA A 181 10.92 -16.52 55.54
CA ALA A 181 12.03 -16.54 56.48
C ALA A 181 11.50 -16.97 57.85
N THR A 182 12.19 -17.90 58.52
CA THR A 182 11.83 -18.26 59.89
C THR A 182 12.02 -17.04 60.81
N PRO A 183 11.03 -16.66 61.64
CA PRO A 183 11.18 -15.54 62.55
C PRO A 183 12.42 -15.69 63.43
N LYS A 184 13.22 -14.62 63.56
CA LYS A 184 14.43 -14.59 64.39
C LYS A 184 14.28 -15.21 65.79
N PRO A 185 13.17 -15.03 66.54
CA PRO A 185 13.02 -15.62 67.88
C PRO A 185 12.82 -17.15 67.89
N ILE A 186 12.42 -17.78 66.79
CA ILE A 186 12.35 -19.26 66.66
C ILE A 186 13.55 -19.83 65.90
N SER A 187 14.45 -18.97 65.41
CA SER A 187 15.68 -19.40 64.77
C SER A 187 16.64 -19.88 65.85
N SER A 188 16.95 -21.18 65.83
CA SER A 188 17.88 -21.80 66.77
C SER A 188 19.23 -21.09 66.78
N HIS A 189 19.66 -20.52 65.67
CA HIS A 189 20.93 -19.80 65.54
C HIS A 189 21.03 -18.49 66.32
N LEU A 190 19.90 -17.87 66.70
CA LEU A 190 19.90 -16.52 67.31
C LEU A 190 19.63 -16.52 68.82
N HIS A 191 19.37 -17.67 69.43
CA HIS A 191 19.19 -17.78 70.88
C HIS A 191 20.47 -17.44 71.65
N GLN A 192 20.35 -16.63 72.72
CA GLN A 192 21.47 -16.22 73.58
C GLN A 192 22.31 -17.38 74.14
N PRO A 193 21.73 -18.54 74.54
CA PRO A 193 22.50 -19.73 74.95
C PRO A 193 23.45 -20.26 73.87
N ASN A 194 23.06 -20.20 72.60
CA ASN A 194 23.89 -20.68 71.48
C ASN A 194 25.03 -19.71 71.11
N LYS A 195 25.07 -18.52 71.72
CA LYS A 195 26.16 -17.54 71.57
C LYS A 195 27.26 -17.71 72.63
N VAL A 196 27.06 -18.58 73.62
CA VAL A 196 28.03 -18.84 74.68
C VAL A 196 28.69 -20.19 74.44
N ASN A 197 29.99 -20.18 74.20
CA ASN A 197 30.77 -21.36 73.79
C ASN A 197 30.99 -22.41 74.91
N LYS A 198 30.29 -22.32 76.04
CA LYS A 198 30.60 -23.10 77.27
C LYS A 198 29.67 -24.28 77.54
N ASP A 199 28.49 -24.33 76.93
CA ASP A 199 27.57 -25.46 77.09
C ASP A 199 27.74 -26.47 75.94
N LEU A 200 28.59 -27.46 76.15
CA LEU A 200 28.87 -28.55 75.21
C LEU A 200 27.66 -29.47 74.98
N THR A 201 26.71 -29.51 75.91
CA THR A 201 25.58 -30.45 75.91
C THR A 201 24.47 -30.09 74.92
N LEU A 202 24.49 -28.88 74.35
CA LEU A 202 23.44 -28.38 73.43
C LEU A 202 23.93 -28.10 72.00
N ARG A 203 25.22 -28.25 71.71
CA ARG A 203 25.80 -27.89 70.39
C ARG A 203 25.35 -28.79 69.24
N SER A 204 24.95 -30.03 69.52
CA SER A 204 24.48 -31.01 68.52
C SER A 204 22.97 -31.24 68.56
N VAL A 205 22.26 -30.59 69.49
CA VAL A 205 20.80 -30.74 69.63
C VAL A 205 20.12 -29.65 68.81
N SER A 206 19.62 -30.03 67.63
CA SER A 206 18.74 -29.17 66.83
C SER A 206 17.40 -28.98 67.57
N LEU A 207 17.26 -27.88 68.32
CA LEU A 207 15.98 -27.45 68.89
C LEU A 207 15.07 -26.90 67.77
N LEU A 208 14.53 -27.80 66.95
CA LEU A 208 13.40 -27.51 66.07
C LEU A 208 12.13 -27.94 66.78
N ARG A 209 11.51 -27.04 67.53
CA ARG A 209 10.10 -27.21 67.92
C ARG A 209 9.26 -26.57 66.82
N ASN A 210 8.96 -27.35 65.78
CA ASN A 210 8.00 -26.96 64.76
C ASN A 210 6.63 -26.89 65.45
N GLY A 211 6.14 -25.67 65.69
CA GLY A 211 4.76 -25.43 66.10
C GLY A 211 3.86 -25.45 64.88
N ALA A 212 2.89 -26.36 64.92
CA ALA A 212 1.65 -26.42 64.14
C ALA A 212 1.76 -26.71 62.64
N ALA A 213 1.34 -27.93 62.29
CA ALA A 213 0.65 -28.22 61.04
C ALA A 213 -0.49 -27.19 60.82
N PRO A 214 -0.82 -26.83 59.57
CA PRO A 214 -1.97 -25.96 59.31
C PRO A 214 -3.23 -26.67 59.84
N PRO A 215 -4.17 -25.99 60.51
CA PRO A 215 -5.41 -26.62 60.90
C PRO A 215 -6.20 -26.97 59.65
N GLU A 216 -6.32 -28.26 59.42
CA GLU A 216 -7.30 -28.84 58.51
C GLU A 216 -8.67 -28.84 59.20
N SER A 217 -9.70 -28.53 58.41
CA SER A 217 -11.14 -28.58 58.68
C SER A 217 -11.84 -27.27 59.06
N ALA A 218 -12.58 -26.72 58.09
CA ALA A 218 -14.02 -26.52 58.21
C ALA A 218 -14.58 -26.15 56.83
N ALA A 219 -15.05 -27.15 56.11
CA ALA A 219 -16.05 -26.90 55.09
C ALA A 219 -17.30 -26.35 55.80
N MET A 220 -17.70 -25.11 55.48
CA MET A 220 -19.08 -24.67 55.63
C MET A 220 -19.51 -23.91 54.38
N THR A 221 -20.38 -24.57 53.65
CA THR A 221 -21.36 -24.02 52.70
C THR A 221 -21.99 -22.75 53.23
N GLY A 222 -21.92 -21.68 52.45
CA GLY A 222 -22.62 -20.43 52.68
C GLY A 222 -22.71 -19.64 51.39
N TYR A 223 -23.75 -19.93 50.60
CA TYR A 223 -24.21 -19.05 49.52
C TYR A 223 -24.43 -17.64 50.08
N ILE A 224 -23.72 -16.65 49.52
CA ILE A 224 -24.11 -15.24 49.65
C ILE A 224 -24.41 -14.73 48.23
N LYS A 225 -25.69 -14.47 47.98
CA LYS A 225 -26.21 -13.81 46.78
C LYS A 225 -25.56 -12.42 46.60
N PRO A 226 -25.30 -11.96 45.37
CA PRO A 226 -25.02 -10.55 45.12
C PRO A 226 -26.30 -9.73 45.34
N MET A 227 -26.23 -8.74 46.22
CA MET A 227 -27.31 -7.78 46.47
C MET A 227 -27.30 -6.70 45.38
N ALA A 228 -28.49 -6.35 44.90
CA ALA A 228 -28.73 -5.38 43.85
C ALA A 228 -28.33 -3.95 44.23
N GLN A 229 -28.01 -3.16 43.20
CA GLN A 229 -27.73 -1.72 43.21
C GLN A 229 -28.84 -0.89 43.85
N PRO A 230 -28.54 0.34 44.28
CA PRO A 230 -29.46 1.46 44.07
C PRO A 230 -28.95 2.42 42.99
N ALA A 231 -29.90 2.84 42.16
CA ALA A 231 -29.76 3.80 41.08
C ALA A 231 -29.64 5.25 41.60
N GLY A 232 -28.91 6.06 40.85
CA GLY A 232 -29.26 7.46 40.59
C GLY A 232 -28.62 8.52 41.47
N LEU A 233 -27.64 9.24 40.92
CA LEU A 233 -27.70 10.70 40.87
C LEU A 233 -27.02 11.21 39.60
N GLN A 234 -27.82 11.82 38.72
CA GLN A 234 -27.36 12.59 37.58
C GLN A 234 -26.73 13.89 38.07
N LEU A 235 -25.57 14.24 37.52
CA LEU A 235 -25.10 15.62 37.44
C LEU A 235 -24.55 15.83 36.02
N ALA A 236 -25.37 16.49 35.21
CA ALA A 236 -24.99 17.02 33.91
C ALA A 236 -24.52 18.47 34.10
N VAL A 237 -23.28 18.80 33.73
CA VAL A 237 -22.89 20.16 33.33
C VAL A 237 -21.74 20.10 32.31
N GLY A 238 -22.02 20.55 31.08
CA GLY A 238 -21.11 21.37 30.28
C GLY A 238 -19.97 20.70 29.50
N SER A 239 -20.27 20.21 28.29
CA SER A 239 -19.26 20.07 27.22
C SER A 239 -19.19 21.40 26.46
N ALA A 240 -18.10 22.13 26.61
CA ALA A 240 -17.80 23.33 25.81
C ALA A 240 -16.91 22.93 24.63
N MET A 241 -17.47 23.09 23.43
CA MET A 241 -16.76 23.18 22.16
C MET A 241 -15.67 24.25 22.22
N GLY A 242 -14.49 23.91 21.70
CA GLY A 242 -13.41 24.84 21.40
C GLY A 242 -12.68 24.36 20.15
N ASP A 243 -13.10 24.89 19.01
CA ASP A 243 -12.47 24.73 17.70
C ASP A 243 -11.00 25.17 17.73
N ALA A 244 -10.08 24.25 17.48
CA ALA A 244 -8.69 24.57 17.15
C ALA A 244 -8.46 24.40 15.64
N LYS A 245 -8.68 25.48 14.90
CA LYS A 245 -8.17 25.64 13.53
C LYS A 245 -6.64 25.65 13.57
N MET A 246 -6.00 24.58 13.10
CA MET A 246 -4.58 24.63 12.71
C MET A 246 -4.51 25.17 11.27
N GLU A 247 -4.30 26.48 11.13
CA GLU A 247 -3.80 27.07 9.89
C GLU A 247 -2.33 26.65 9.72
N ARG A 248 -2.05 25.86 8.68
CA ARG A 248 -0.69 25.64 8.19
C ARG A 248 -0.33 26.81 7.28
N VAL A 249 0.44 27.75 7.83
CA VAL A 249 1.17 28.76 7.06
C VAL A 249 2.29 28.04 6.29
N ALA A 250 2.21 28.12 4.96
CA ALA A 250 3.26 27.68 4.06
C ALA A 250 4.43 28.69 4.12
N THR A 251 5.56 28.28 4.70
CA THR A 251 6.85 28.94 4.48
C THR A 251 7.40 28.50 3.14
N VAL A 252 7.45 29.44 2.21
CA VAL A 252 8.22 29.37 0.97
C VAL A 252 9.70 29.53 1.31
N ALA A 253 10.53 28.61 0.79
CA ALA A 253 11.96 28.77 0.60
C ALA A 253 12.28 28.26 -0.82
#